data_AF-A0A951PXW3-F1
#
_entry.id   AF-A0A951PXW3-F1
#
_cell.length_a   1.000
_cell.length_b   1.000
_cell.length_c   1.000
_cell.angle_alpha   90.00
_cell.angle_beta   90.00
_cell.angle_gamma   90.00
#
_symmetry.space_group_name_H-M   'P 1'
#
loop_
_entity.id
_entity.type
_entity.pdbx_description
1 polymer ?
#
loop_
_entity_poly.entity_id
_entity_poly.type
_entity_poly.pdbx_seq_one_letter_code
_entity_poly.pdbx_strand_id
1 'polypeptide(L)' 'MKNKKLMAVLFFLIPVIADLFIPGSGIAIELAILMWELLEIEETKENDIKPPK' A
#
# COMPACT_ATOMS: atom_id res chain seq x y z
N MET A 1 13.81 -4.56 15.33
CA MET A 1 12.44 -4.97 15.74
C MET A 1 11.54 -3.80 16.12
N LYS A 2 12.02 -2.77 16.84
CA LYS A 2 11.23 -1.56 17.18
C LYS A 2 10.62 -0.86 15.95
N ASN A 3 11.41 -0.64 14.89
CA ASN A 3 10.98 0.12 13.72
C ASN A 3 9.89 -0.60 12.91
N LYS A 4 9.94 -1.94 12.82
CA LYS A 4 8.93 -2.75 12.12
C LYS A 4 7.56 -2.66 12.82
N LYS A 5 7.54 -2.70 14.15
CA LYS A 5 6.30 -2.51 14.94
C LYS A 5 5.74 -1.10 14.76
N LEU A 6 6.60 -0.08 14.77
CA LEU A 6 6.17 1.30 14.57
C LEU A 6 5.54 1.52 13.19
N MET A 7 6.14 0.94 12.15
CA MET A 7 5.59 1.02 10.79
C MET A 7 4.23 0.32 10.67
N ALA A 8 4.06 -0.86 11.28
CA ALA A 8 2.77 -1.54 11.31
C ALA A 8 1.69 -0.70 12.04
N VAL A 9 2.05 -0.04 13.14
CA VAL A 9 1.14 0.85 13.87
C VAL A 9 0.74 2.04 12.99
N LEU A 10 1.69 2.67 12.30
CA LEU A 10 1.40 3.79 11.39
C LEU A 10 0.48 3.37 10.24
N PHE A 11 0.73 2.22 9.62
CA PHE A 11 -0.10 1.69 8.53
C PHE A 11 -1.55 1.45 8.96
N PHE A 12 -1.78 1.05 10.21
CA PHE A 12 -3.12 0.86 10.74
C PHE A 12 -3.76 2.17 11.22
N LEU A 13 -2.96 3.10 11.73
CA LEU A 13 -3.46 4.35 12.31
C LEU A 13 -3.88 5.37 11.23
N ILE A 14 -3.20 5.39 10.08
CA ILE A 14 -3.49 6.34 9.00
C ILE A 14 -4.93 6.19 8.44
N PRO A 15 -5.41 4.98 8.07
CA PRO A 15 -6.80 4.78 7.63
C PRO A 15 -7.81 5.19 8.71
N VAL A 16 -7.53 4.85 9.97
CA VAL A 16 -8.40 5.18 11.11
C VAL A 16 -8.49 6.69 11.32
N ILE A 17 -7.38 7.42 11.21
CA ILE A 17 -7.38 8.89 11.32
C ILE A 17 -8.11 9.51 10.13
N ALA A 18 -7.88 9.02 8.91
CA ALA A 18 -8.54 9.54 7.71
C ALA A 18 -10.06 9.41 7.79
N ASP A 19 -10.56 8.30 8.33
CA ASP A 19 -11.99 8.08 8.57
C ASP A 19 -12.63 9.10 9.53
N LEU A 20 -11.84 9.70 10.44
CA LEU A 20 -12.34 10.76 11.32
C LEU A 20 -12.63 12.08 10.56
N PHE A 21 -11.96 12.32 9.44
CA PHE A 21 -12.15 13.53 8.62
C PHE A 21 -13.11 13.29 7.46
N ILE A 22 -13.04 12.11 6.84
CA ILE A 22 -13.88 11.72 5.71
C ILE A 22 -14.43 10.32 6.00
N PRO A 23 -15.72 10.19 6.39
CA PRO A 23 -16.30 8.91 6.73
C PRO A 23 -16.23 7.91 5.57
N GLY A 24 -15.64 6.74 5.80
CA GLY A 24 -15.51 5.66 4.81
C GLY A 24 -14.26 5.77 3.92
N SER A 25 -13.40 6.78 4.13
CA SER A 25 -12.14 6.93 3.40
C SER A 25 -11.07 5.91 3.79
N GLY A 26 -11.16 5.30 4.98
CA GLY A 26 -10.24 4.26 5.44
C GLY A 26 -10.21 3.07 4.47
N ILE A 27 -11.38 2.62 4.01
CA ILE A 27 -11.49 1.54 3.01
C ILE A 27 -10.88 1.97 1.67
N ALA A 28 -11.11 3.21 1.24
CA ALA A 28 -10.53 3.71 -0.01
C ALA A 28 -9.00 3.77 0.03
N ILE A 29 -8.42 4.13 1.18
CA ILE A 29 -6.97 4.17 1.39
C ILE A 29 -6.37 2.75 1.33
N GLU A 30 -7.01 1.79 1.99
CA GLU A 30 -6.57 0.39 1.94
C GLU A 30 -6.62 -0.17 0.51
N LEU A 31 -7.70 0.12 -0.23
CA LEU A 31 -7.83 -0.29 -1.64
C LEU A 31 -6.78 0.38 -2.53
N ALA A 32 -6.48 1.66 -2.31
CA ALA A 32 -5.45 2.37 -3.07
C ALA A 32 -4.06 1.76 -2.85
N ILE A 33 -3.73 1.37 -1.62
CA ILE A 33 -2.46 0.70 -1.29
C ILE A 33 -2.39 -0.68 -1.99
N LEU A 34 -3.46 -1.47 -1.93
CA LEU A 34 -3.51 -2.77 -2.59
C LEU A 34 -3.38 -2.67 -4.10
N MET A 35 -4.01 -1.66 -4.72
CA MET A 35 -3.86 -1.39 -6.14
C MET A 35 -2.44 -0.97 -6.51
N TRP A 36 -1.79 -0.17 -5.66
CA TRP A 36 -0.40 0.23 -5.84
C TRP A 36 0.53 -0.98 -5.79
N GLU A 37 0.40 -1.85 -4.78
CA GLU A 37 1.19 -3.08 -4.68
C GLU A 37 0.96 -4.01 -5.89
N LEU A 38 -0.28 -4.11 -6.38
CA LEU A 38 -0.59 -4.91 -7.56
C LEU A 38 0.08 -4.37 -8.83
N LEU A 39 0.07 -3.06 -9.03
CA LEU A 39 0.73 -2.40 -10.17
C LEU A 39 2.26 -2.59 -10.11
N GLU A 40 2.89 -2.43 -8.94
CA GLU A 40 4.32 -2.69 -8.78
C GLU A 40 4.69 -4.14 -9.13
N ILE A 41 3.84 -5.11 -8.77
CA ILE A 41 4.05 -6.53 -9.11
C ILE A 41 3.94 -6.77 -10.62
N GLU A 42 3.01 -6.10 -11.29
CA GLU A 42 2.87 -6.19 -12.75
C GLU A 42 4.07 -5.57 -13.48
N GLU A 43 4.50 -4.36 -13.10
CA GLU A 43 5.69 -3.71 -13.66
C GLU A 43 6.96 -4.55 -13.43
N THR A 44 7.10 -5.14 -12.24
CA THR A 44 8.26 -6.00 -11.94
C THR A 44 8.26 -7.24 -12.83
N LYS A 45 7.09 -7.86 -13.07
CA LYS A 45 6.97 -9.04 -13.95
C LYS A 45 7.20 -8.69 -15.42
N GLU A 46 6.74 -7.54 -15.89
CA GLU A 46 6.96 -7.09 -17.27
C GLU A 46 8.45 -6.86 -17.57
N ASN A 47 9.20 -6.33 -16.59
CA ASN A 47 10.64 -6.12 -16.71
C ASN A 47 11.46 -7.41 -16.60
N ASP A 48 10.96 -8.45 -15.93
CA ASP A 48 11.64 -9.76 -15.79
C ASP A 48 11.44 -10.67 -17.02
N ILE A 49 10.46 -10.38 -17.88
CA ILE A 49 10.13 -11.17 -19.09
C ILE A 49 10.86 -10.66 -20.35
N LYS A 50 11.52 -9.49 -20.30
CA LYS A 50 12.25 -8.96 -21.47
C LYS A 50 13.67 -9.52 -21.50
N PRO A 51 14.06 -10.34 -22.50
CA PRO A 51 15.45 -10.79 -22.61
C PRO A 51 16.36 -9.59 -22.89
N PRO A 52 17.61 -9.60 -22.39
CA PRO A 52 18.57 -8.55 -22.68
C PRO A 52 18.77 -8.46 -24.20
N LYS A 53 18.70 -7.22 -24.71
CA LYS A 53 18.86 -6.90 -26.13
C LYS A 53 20.31 -7.00 -26.56
#